data_AF-A8ABJ8-F1
#
_entry.id   AF-A8ABJ8-F1
#
_cell.length_a   1.000
_cell.length_b   1.000
_cell.length_c   1.000
_cell.angle_alpha   90.00
_cell.angle_beta   90.00
_cell.angle_gamma   90.00
#
_symmetry.space_group_name_H-M   'P 1'
#
loop_
_entity.id
_entity.type
_entity.pdbx_description
1 polymer ?
#
loop_
_entity_poly.entity_id
_entity_poly.type
_entity_poly.pdbx_seq_one_letter_code
_entity_poly.pdbx_strand_id
1 'polypeptide(L)'
;MKVYVLRIGHRPDRDKRITTHVGLVARAFGAHGFVLSPCDEKVLEKLRDVEERWGRLLEEIACTNSPLKYVKTWDGTVVHLTMYGLPVDSVIDEIRQKDKILVIVGAEKVPREYYELAHYNVAIGNQPHSEVAALAIFLDRLYGGAELYRQPVGGKLRIIPTEKGKKVVKVGEEGPSGGAPGVRAERGRGGRGEGVQGADEVRGHKRGATDRDLGDET
;
A
#
# COMPACT_ATOMS: atom_id res chain seq x y z
N MET A 1 7.90 -11.44 1.58
CA MET A 1 7.87 -10.07 2.14
C MET A 1 6.73 -9.90 3.14
N LYS A 2 7.02 -9.53 4.39
CA LYS A 2 6.05 -9.07 5.41
C LYS A 2 6.22 -7.57 5.64
N VAL A 3 5.10 -6.86 5.80
CA VAL A 3 5.10 -5.39 5.97
C VAL A 3 4.36 -5.01 7.24
N TYR A 4 4.98 -4.20 8.09
CA TYR A 4 4.41 -3.70 9.33
C TYR A 4 4.41 -2.18 9.30
N VAL A 5 3.40 -1.57 9.90
CA VAL A 5 3.28 -0.10 9.95
C VAL A 5 3.43 0.35 11.39
N LEU A 6 4.39 1.25 11.65
CA LEU A 6 4.55 1.93 12.92
C LEU A 6 4.05 3.37 12.80
N ARG A 7 2.98 3.67 13.54
CA ARG A 7 2.38 4.99 13.64
C ARG A 7 2.91 5.73 14.88
N ILE A 8 3.74 6.74 14.68
CA ILE A 8 4.36 7.53 15.77
C ILE A 8 3.74 8.93 15.91
N GLY A 9 3.90 9.52 17.11
CA GLY A 9 3.48 10.89 17.42
C GLY A 9 1.96 11.04 17.62
N HIS A 10 1.23 9.95 17.80
CA HIS A 10 -0.22 10.02 18.00
C HIS A 10 -0.58 10.82 19.26
N ARG A 11 -1.47 11.82 19.12
CA ARG A 11 -2.05 12.54 20.27
C ARG A 11 -3.47 12.02 20.51
N PRO A 12 -3.74 11.34 21.64
CA PRO A 12 -5.07 10.80 21.94
C PRO A 12 -6.19 11.83 21.82
N ASP A 13 -5.96 13.09 22.19
CA ASP A 13 -7.03 14.11 22.15
C ASP A 13 -7.33 14.67 20.75
N ARG A 14 -6.46 14.45 19.77
CA ARG A 14 -6.57 15.05 18.42
C ARG A 14 -6.64 14.03 17.29
N ASP A 15 -5.83 12.99 17.36
CA ASP A 15 -5.48 12.20 16.18
C ASP A 15 -6.27 10.90 16.04
N LYS A 16 -7.27 10.62 16.91
CA LYS A 16 -8.03 9.35 16.92
C LYS A 16 -8.56 8.95 15.54
N ARG A 17 -9.18 9.90 14.83
CA ARG A 17 -9.76 9.64 13.49
C ARG A 17 -8.67 9.33 12.47
N ILE A 18 -7.69 10.20 12.31
CA ILE A 18 -6.62 10.02 11.30
C ILE A 18 -5.81 8.76 11.59
N THR A 19 -5.50 8.50 12.86
CA THR A 19 -4.77 7.29 13.28
C THR A 19 -5.56 6.02 13.01
N THR A 20 -6.88 6.03 13.25
CA THR A 20 -7.76 4.93 12.84
C THR A 20 -7.72 4.73 11.32
N HIS A 21 -7.75 5.81 10.52
CA HIS A 21 -7.62 5.71 9.07
C HIS A 21 -6.28 5.12 8.64
N VAL A 22 -5.16 5.51 9.26
CA VAL A 22 -3.84 4.90 8.99
C VAL A 22 -3.88 3.40 9.26
N GLY A 23 -4.43 2.97 10.40
CA GLY A 23 -4.56 1.54 10.72
C GLY A 23 -5.47 0.77 9.76
N LEU A 24 -6.58 1.38 9.33
CA LEU A 24 -7.49 0.78 8.34
C LEU A 24 -6.86 0.71 6.94
N VAL A 25 -6.06 1.71 6.54
CA VAL A 25 -5.28 1.66 5.30
C VAL A 25 -4.23 0.58 5.39
N ALA A 26 -3.47 0.48 6.49
CA ALA A 26 -2.51 -0.60 6.69
C ALA A 26 -3.19 -1.98 6.50
N ARG A 27 -4.36 -2.17 7.13
CA ARG A 27 -5.17 -3.38 6.99
C ARG A 27 -5.59 -3.65 5.54
N ALA A 28 -6.19 -2.67 4.88
CA ALA A 28 -6.79 -2.84 3.55
C ALA A 28 -5.74 -2.92 2.42
N PHE A 29 -4.58 -2.29 2.59
CA PHE A 29 -3.49 -2.22 1.61
C PHE A 29 -2.37 -3.23 1.93
N GLY A 30 -2.73 -4.35 2.54
CA GLY A 30 -1.87 -5.52 2.59
C GLY A 30 -0.75 -5.51 3.62
N ALA A 31 -0.72 -4.59 4.58
CA ALA A 31 0.16 -4.75 5.73
C ALA A 31 -0.20 -6.05 6.50
N HIS A 32 0.78 -6.56 7.22
CA HIS A 32 0.70 -7.73 8.09
C HIS A 32 0.56 -7.32 9.55
N GLY A 33 1.00 -6.11 9.94
CA GLY A 33 0.80 -5.61 11.29
C GLY A 33 0.72 -4.10 11.37
N PHE A 34 0.04 -3.62 12.41
CA PHE A 34 -0.06 -2.21 12.76
C PHE A 34 0.31 -2.00 14.22
N VAL A 35 1.28 -1.11 14.46
CA VAL A 35 1.79 -0.75 15.78
C VAL A 35 1.59 0.74 16.02
N LEU A 36 0.90 1.08 17.10
CA LEU A 36 0.60 2.47 17.47
C LEU A 36 1.52 2.97 18.60
N SER A 37 1.97 4.22 18.53
CA SER A 37 2.71 4.90 19.59
C SER A 37 2.32 6.38 19.74
N PRO A 38 2.03 6.85 20.96
CA PRO A 38 1.75 6.09 22.18
C PRO A 38 0.49 5.23 22.06
N CYS A 39 0.28 4.28 22.97
CA CYS A 39 -0.92 3.46 23.01
C CYS A 39 -2.22 4.29 23.17
N ASP A 40 -3.22 4.04 22.33
CA ASP A 40 -4.60 4.51 22.51
C ASP A 40 -5.58 3.36 22.24
N GLU A 41 -6.18 2.83 23.31
CA GLU A 41 -7.05 1.66 23.26
C GLU A 41 -8.28 1.88 22.37
N LYS A 42 -8.80 3.12 22.30
CA LYS A 42 -9.97 3.41 21.46
C LYS A 42 -9.66 3.24 19.98
N VAL A 43 -8.43 3.52 19.56
CA VAL A 43 -7.99 3.29 18.18
C VAL A 43 -7.83 1.79 17.91
N LEU A 44 -7.19 1.06 18.84
CA LEU A 44 -6.95 -0.38 18.69
C LEU A 44 -8.26 -1.18 18.68
N GLU A 45 -9.21 -0.85 19.57
CA GLU A 45 -10.55 -1.44 19.60
C GLU A 45 -11.28 -1.26 18.28
N LYS A 46 -11.19 -0.08 17.64
CA LYS A 46 -11.82 0.15 16.33
C LYS A 46 -11.23 -0.72 15.22
N LEU A 47 -9.93 -0.96 15.23
CA LEU A 47 -9.29 -1.87 14.27
C LEU A 47 -9.75 -3.32 14.51
N ARG A 48 -9.81 -3.75 15.78
CA ARG A 48 -10.26 -5.11 16.15
C ARG A 48 -11.73 -5.34 15.83
N ASP A 49 -12.61 -4.37 16.08
CA ASP A 49 -14.03 -4.42 15.69
C ASP A 49 -14.20 -4.56 14.16
N VAL A 50 -13.38 -3.84 13.38
CA VAL A 50 -13.38 -4.01 11.92
C VAL A 50 -12.91 -5.42 11.52
N GLU A 51 -11.84 -5.94 12.11
CA GLU A 51 -11.36 -7.31 11.86
C GLU A 51 -12.40 -8.37 12.26
N GLU A 52 -13.14 -8.18 13.37
CA GLU A 52 -14.18 -9.11 13.81
C GLU A 52 -15.35 -9.16 12.81
N ARG A 53 -15.79 -7.99 12.32
CA ARG A 53 -16.93 -7.90 11.40
C ARG A 53 -16.57 -8.30 9.98
N TRP A 54 -15.43 -7.83 9.47
CA TRP A 54 -15.03 -7.95 8.07
C TRP A 54 -13.95 -9.01 7.82
N GLY A 55 -13.47 -9.64 8.88
CA GLY A 55 -12.45 -10.69 8.83
C GLY A 55 -11.05 -10.13 8.93
N ARG A 56 -10.12 -11.04 9.21
CA ARG A 56 -8.76 -10.70 9.57
C ARG A 56 -7.83 -10.56 8.38
N LEU A 57 -7.08 -9.46 8.34
CA LEU A 57 -5.99 -9.22 7.38
C LEU A 57 -4.67 -8.88 8.08
N LEU A 58 -4.75 -8.34 9.30
CA LEU A 58 -3.59 -8.08 10.14
C LEU A 58 -3.29 -9.32 11.00
N GLU A 59 -2.04 -9.77 10.95
CA GLU A 59 -1.48 -10.73 11.89
C GLU A 59 -1.34 -10.10 13.28
N GLU A 60 -1.04 -8.79 13.34
CA GLU A 60 -0.76 -8.05 14.57
C GLU A 60 -1.45 -6.68 14.62
N ILE A 61 -2.13 -6.40 15.75
CA ILE A 61 -2.59 -5.07 16.14
C ILE A 61 -2.03 -4.80 17.53
N ALA A 62 -0.98 -3.98 17.61
CA ALA A 62 -0.22 -3.75 18.83
C ALA A 62 0.00 -2.26 19.09
N CYS A 63 0.59 -1.95 20.25
CA CYS A 63 1.07 -0.63 20.55
C CYS A 63 2.38 -0.68 21.34
N THR A 64 3.11 0.43 21.35
CA THR A 64 4.34 0.59 22.10
C THR A 64 4.45 1.99 22.68
N ASN A 65 4.99 2.11 23.89
CA ASN A 65 5.36 3.38 24.49
C ASN A 65 6.85 3.71 24.29
N SER A 66 7.58 2.87 23.55
CA SER A 66 9.00 3.06 23.25
C SER A 66 9.27 2.86 21.76
N PRO A 67 8.71 3.73 20.89
CA PRO A 67 8.77 3.56 19.43
C PRO A 67 10.21 3.57 18.90
N LEU A 68 11.10 4.39 19.47
CA LEU A 68 12.50 4.42 19.07
C LEU A 68 13.22 3.10 19.38
N LYS A 69 12.95 2.50 20.54
CA LYS A 69 13.46 1.17 20.90
C LYS A 69 12.92 0.12 19.93
N TYR A 70 11.61 0.18 19.63
CA TYR A 70 10.97 -0.73 18.68
C TYR A 70 11.66 -0.70 17.31
N VAL A 71 11.96 0.49 16.78
CA VAL A 71 12.71 0.65 15.51
C VAL A 71 14.13 0.09 15.63
N LYS A 72 14.86 0.39 16.70
CA LYS A 72 16.24 -0.09 16.91
C LYS A 72 16.35 -1.62 17.01
N THR A 73 15.33 -2.28 17.54
CA THR A 73 15.29 -3.75 17.68
C THR A 73 14.60 -4.43 16.50
N TRP A 74 14.19 -3.68 15.48
CA TRP A 74 13.55 -4.25 14.31
C TRP A 74 14.56 -5.03 13.46
N ASP A 75 14.34 -6.33 13.33
CA ASP A 75 15.11 -7.20 12.44
C ASP A 75 14.48 -7.18 11.03
N GLY A 76 14.90 -6.21 10.22
CA GLY A 76 14.43 -6.01 8.85
C GLY A 76 14.70 -4.61 8.31
N THR A 77 14.17 -4.31 7.13
CA THR A 77 14.31 -2.98 6.51
C THR A 77 13.34 -1.98 7.13
N VAL A 78 13.82 -0.78 7.41
CA VAL A 78 13.03 0.33 7.96
C VAL A 78 12.85 1.38 6.88
N VAL A 79 11.60 1.69 6.54
CA VAL A 79 11.21 2.70 5.55
C VAL A 79 10.46 3.80 6.28
N HIS A 80 10.99 5.01 6.26
CA HIS A 80 10.33 6.19 6.83
C HIS A 80 9.67 7.01 5.73
N LEU A 81 8.35 7.15 5.80
CA LEU A 81 7.61 7.97 4.85
C LEU A 81 7.66 9.43 5.28
N THR A 82 8.28 10.26 4.46
CA THR A 82 8.52 11.67 4.73
C THR A 82 8.65 12.45 3.43
N MET A 83 8.05 13.65 3.35
CA MET A 83 8.12 14.49 2.15
C MET A 83 9.55 14.94 1.79
N TYR A 84 10.50 14.79 2.71
CA TYR A 84 11.92 15.12 2.51
C TYR A 84 12.75 13.94 1.95
N GLY A 85 12.12 12.78 1.77
CA GLY A 85 12.79 11.57 1.30
C GLY A 85 13.06 11.54 -0.21
N LEU A 86 13.66 10.44 -0.66
CA LEU A 86 13.82 10.14 -2.07
C LEU A 86 12.46 9.85 -2.72
N PRO A 87 12.21 10.28 -3.97
CA PRO A 87 10.97 9.96 -4.67
C PRO A 87 10.73 8.46 -4.70
N VAL A 88 9.52 8.00 -4.37
CA VAL A 88 9.18 6.56 -4.26
C VAL A 88 9.64 5.73 -5.46
N ASP A 89 9.46 6.24 -6.68
CA ASP A 89 9.81 5.52 -7.91
C ASP A 89 11.32 5.28 -8.08
N SER A 90 12.17 6.04 -7.38
CA SER A 90 13.63 5.83 -7.40
C SER A 90 14.11 4.68 -6.52
N VAL A 91 13.29 4.21 -5.57
CA VAL A 91 13.70 3.22 -4.55
C VAL A 91 12.76 2.03 -4.43
N ILE A 92 11.55 2.09 -5.00
CA ILE A 92 10.51 1.09 -4.77
C ILE A 92 10.92 -0.33 -5.19
N ASP A 93 11.67 -0.45 -6.30
CA ASP A 93 12.13 -1.76 -6.80
C ASP A 93 13.13 -2.43 -5.85
N GLU A 94 14.02 -1.65 -5.23
CA GLU A 94 14.93 -2.17 -4.20
C GLU A 94 14.18 -2.59 -2.93
N ILE A 95 13.18 -1.81 -2.53
CA ILE A 95 12.37 -2.07 -1.34
C ILE A 95 11.54 -3.35 -1.54
N ARG A 96 11.03 -3.61 -2.76
CA ARG A 96 10.29 -4.85 -3.09
C ARG A 96 11.11 -6.13 -2.89
N GLN A 97 12.44 -6.07 -2.95
CA GLN A 97 13.33 -7.22 -2.74
C GLN A 97 13.55 -7.56 -1.25
N LYS A 98 12.97 -6.81 -0.31
CA LYS A 98 13.19 -7.02 1.13
C LYS A 98 12.18 -8.01 1.71
N ASP A 99 12.65 -8.86 2.62
CA ASP A 99 11.80 -9.89 3.22
C ASP A 99 10.87 -9.37 4.32
N LYS A 100 11.29 -8.34 5.05
CA LYS A 100 10.56 -7.81 6.20
C LYS A 100 10.77 -6.30 6.31
N ILE A 101 9.67 -5.55 6.27
CA ILE A 101 9.68 -4.08 6.19
C ILE A 101 8.87 -3.50 7.35
N LEU A 102 9.44 -2.48 8.00
CA LEU A 102 8.73 -1.58 8.91
C LEU A 102 8.55 -0.21 8.25
N VAL A 103 7.31 0.17 7.99
CA VAL A 103 6.95 1.48 7.43
C VAL A 103 6.60 2.42 8.57
N ILE A 104 7.34 3.52 8.71
CA ILE A 104 7.13 4.53 9.75
C ILE A 104 6.34 5.70 9.17
N VAL A 105 5.26 6.08 9.86
CA VAL A 105 4.43 7.26 9.53
C VAL A 105 4.21 8.14 10.76
N GLY A 106 4.54 9.43 10.67
CA GLY A 106 4.48 10.39 11.78
C GLY A 106 3.25 11.29 11.78
N ALA A 107 2.71 11.62 12.96
CA ALA A 107 1.57 12.54 13.14
C ALA A 107 2.01 13.99 13.41
N GLU A 108 3.19 14.11 13.99
CA GLU A 108 3.83 15.36 14.40
C GLU A 108 5.20 15.45 13.75
N LYS A 109 5.95 16.51 14.09
CA LYS A 109 7.34 16.64 13.66
C LYS A 109 8.14 15.42 14.10
N VAL A 110 8.58 14.63 13.13
CA VAL A 110 9.33 13.39 13.37
C VAL A 110 10.74 13.74 13.89
N PRO A 111 11.19 13.16 15.01
CA PRO A 111 12.56 13.32 15.51
C PRO A 111 13.63 12.86 14.51
N ARG A 112 14.80 13.49 14.55
CA ARG A 112 15.91 13.24 13.62
C ARG A 112 16.38 11.78 13.65
N GLU A 113 16.29 11.14 14.80
CA GLU A 113 16.71 9.76 15.02
C GLU A 113 15.99 8.78 14.09
N TYR A 114 14.73 9.04 13.71
CA TYR A 114 14.02 8.20 12.75
C TYR A 114 14.56 8.33 11.33
N TYR A 115 15.05 9.51 10.95
CA TYR A 115 15.71 9.71 9.65
C TYR A 115 17.02 8.93 9.58
N GLU A 116 17.77 8.91 10.68
CA GLU A 116 19.07 8.22 10.77
C GLU A 116 18.93 6.70 10.90
N LEU A 117 17.88 6.21 11.58
CA LEU A 117 17.62 4.77 11.73
C LEU A 117 16.92 4.15 10.51
N ALA A 118 16.26 4.95 9.68
CA ALA A 118 15.61 4.44 8.49
C ALA A 118 16.65 4.03 7.43
N HIS A 119 16.48 2.84 6.87
CA HIS A 119 17.27 2.39 5.72
C HIS A 119 16.87 3.16 4.46
N TYR A 120 15.60 3.57 4.37
CA TYR A 120 15.07 4.41 3.31
C TYR A 120 14.21 5.53 3.91
N ASN A 121 14.51 6.78 3.55
CA ASN A 121 13.59 7.91 3.73
C ASN A 121 12.90 8.15 2.38
N VAL A 122 11.57 7.95 2.32
CA VAL A 122 10.82 7.87 1.05
C VAL A 122 9.74 8.94 1.00
N ALA A 123 9.70 9.68 -0.11
CA ALA A 123 8.70 10.70 -0.39
C ALA A 123 7.67 10.18 -1.40
N ILE A 124 6.39 10.37 -1.07
CA ILE A 124 5.26 10.14 -1.97
C ILE A 124 4.93 11.47 -2.64
N GLY A 125 5.84 11.89 -3.51
CA GLY A 125 5.97 13.31 -3.88
C GLY A 125 6.54 14.14 -2.72
N ASN A 126 7.17 15.26 -3.06
CA ASN A 126 7.86 16.13 -2.11
C ASN A 126 7.02 17.36 -1.73
N GLN A 127 5.69 17.19 -1.64
CA GLN A 127 4.75 18.23 -1.21
C GLN A 127 4.10 17.84 0.12
N PRO A 128 3.77 18.79 1.02
CA PRO A 128 3.11 18.48 2.27
C PRO A 128 1.67 17.99 2.01
N HIS A 129 1.34 16.79 2.49
CA HIS A 129 -0.01 16.21 2.42
C HIS A 129 -0.28 15.33 3.67
N SER A 130 -1.01 14.22 3.51
CA SER A 130 -1.34 13.30 4.62
C SER A 130 -0.49 12.02 4.63
N GLU A 131 -0.20 11.55 5.83
CA GLU A 131 0.33 10.22 6.16
C GLU A 131 -0.58 9.08 5.69
N VAL A 132 -1.91 9.29 5.61
CA VAL A 132 -2.86 8.29 5.14
C VAL A 132 -2.67 8.08 3.64
N ALA A 133 -2.54 9.18 2.88
CA ALA A 133 -2.29 9.15 1.45
C ALA A 133 -0.89 8.59 1.14
N ALA A 134 0.13 9.01 1.91
CA ALA A 134 1.49 8.50 1.78
C ALA A 134 1.53 6.98 1.95
N LEU A 135 0.90 6.47 3.01
CA LEU A 135 0.86 5.04 3.28
C LEU A 135 0.11 4.26 2.20
N ALA A 136 -1.07 4.74 1.79
CA ALA A 136 -1.89 4.09 0.76
C ALA A 136 -1.11 3.95 -0.56
N ILE A 137 -0.53 5.05 -1.06
CA ILE A 137 0.23 5.04 -2.32
C ILE A 137 1.51 4.22 -2.17
N PHE A 138 2.23 4.33 -1.05
CA PHE A 138 3.44 3.53 -0.83
C PHE A 138 3.12 2.03 -0.88
N LEU A 139 2.07 1.58 -0.21
CA LEU A 139 1.67 0.17 -0.19
C LEU A 139 1.17 -0.30 -1.56
N ASP A 140 0.35 0.50 -2.25
CA ASP A 140 -0.10 0.22 -3.63
C ASP A 140 1.09 0.07 -4.59
N ARG A 141 2.06 0.98 -4.52
CA ARG A 141 3.30 0.88 -5.29
C ARG A 141 4.11 -0.34 -4.87
N LEU A 142 4.22 -0.64 -3.58
CA LEU A 142 4.99 -1.80 -3.11
C LEU A 142 4.43 -3.12 -3.65
N TYR A 143 3.11 -3.26 -3.65
CA TYR A 143 2.41 -4.49 -4.03
C TYR A 143 1.91 -4.54 -5.48
N GLY A 144 1.94 -3.42 -6.20
CA GLY A 144 1.44 -3.33 -7.57
C GLY A 144 -0.06 -3.56 -7.69
N GLY A 145 -0.84 -3.12 -6.69
CA GLY A 145 -2.30 -3.28 -6.63
C GLY A 145 -2.80 -4.67 -6.22
N ALA A 146 -1.92 -5.66 -6.08
CA ALA A 146 -2.29 -7.03 -5.69
C ALA A 146 -2.88 -7.10 -4.27
N GLU A 147 -2.52 -6.17 -3.40
CA GLU A 147 -2.97 -6.08 -2.02
C GLU A 147 -4.48 -5.88 -1.88
N LEU A 148 -5.10 -5.17 -2.82
CA LEU A 148 -6.53 -4.84 -2.81
C LEU A 148 -7.43 -6.07 -3.01
N TYR A 149 -6.85 -7.19 -3.46
CA TYR A 149 -7.55 -8.44 -3.71
C TYR A 149 -7.37 -9.47 -2.58
N ARG A 150 -6.59 -9.14 -1.53
CA ARG A 150 -6.41 -10.01 -0.36
C ARG A 150 -7.77 -10.31 0.29
N GLN A 151 -8.05 -11.59 0.48
CA GLN A 151 -9.27 -12.04 1.15
C GLN A 151 -9.07 -12.09 2.67
N PRO A 152 -9.94 -11.45 3.46
CA PRO A 152 -9.88 -11.54 4.91
C PRO A 152 -10.32 -12.92 5.41
N VAL A 153 -9.79 -13.35 6.56
CA VAL A 153 -10.10 -14.65 7.17
C VAL A 153 -11.11 -14.50 8.32
N GLY A 154 -12.18 -15.31 8.34
CA GLY A 154 -13.07 -15.43 9.50
C GLY A 154 -14.04 -14.26 9.74
N GLY A 155 -14.27 -13.39 8.75
CA GLY A 155 -15.20 -12.27 8.86
C GLY A 155 -16.66 -12.70 8.83
N LYS A 156 -17.51 -12.00 9.60
CA LYS A 156 -18.97 -12.20 9.61
C LYS A 156 -19.67 -11.61 8.39
N LEU A 157 -19.06 -10.61 7.75
CA LEU A 157 -19.64 -9.83 6.65
C LEU A 157 -18.69 -9.78 5.46
N ARG A 158 -19.26 -9.76 4.25
CA ARG A 158 -18.54 -9.50 3.00
C ARG A 158 -19.35 -8.59 2.09
N ILE A 159 -18.68 -7.63 1.43
CA ILE A 159 -19.27 -6.82 0.37
C ILE A 159 -19.23 -7.60 -0.95
N ILE A 160 -20.33 -7.58 -1.68
CA ILE A 160 -20.38 -8.02 -3.08
C ILE A 160 -20.33 -6.77 -3.95
N PRO A 161 -19.28 -6.59 -4.79
CA PRO A 161 -19.23 -5.48 -5.73
C PRO A 161 -20.47 -5.48 -6.62
N THR A 162 -21.13 -4.32 -6.71
CA THR A 162 -22.36 -4.13 -7.49
C THR A 162 -22.25 -2.81 -8.25
N GLU A 163 -22.69 -2.79 -9.50
CA GLU A 163 -22.66 -1.58 -10.35
C GLU A 163 -23.39 -0.40 -9.69
N LYS A 164 -24.57 -0.66 -9.12
CA LYS A 164 -25.38 0.33 -8.39
C LYS A 164 -25.94 -0.30 -7.13
N GLY A 165 -25.82 0.40 -6.00
CA GLY A 165 -26.36 -0.03 -4.70
C GLY A 165 -25.31 -0.56 -3.72
N LYS A 166 -25.78 -1.17 -2.63
CA LYS A 166 -24.95 -1.71 -1.55
C LYS A 166 -25.39 -3.14 -1.27
N LYS A 167 -24.54 -4.13 -1.56
CA LYS A 167 -24.80 -5.53 -1.24
C LYS A 167 -23.78 -6.04 -0.24
N VAL A 168 -24.26 -6.37 0.96
CA VAL A 168 -23.48 -6.99 2.04
C VAL A 168 -24.14 -8.31 2.39
N VAL A 169 -23.35 -9.37 2.46
CA VAL A 169 -23.82 -10.72 2.85
C VAL A 169 -23.17 -11.12 4.17
N LYS A 170 -23.89 -11.90 4.97
CA LYS A 170 -23.30 -12.59 6.13
C LYS A 170 -22.62 -13.86 5.67
N VAL A 171 -21.42 -14.14 6.18
CA VAL A 171 -20.67 -15.36 5.89
C VAL A 171 -21.20 -16.47 6.80
N GLY A 172 -21.71 -17.57 6.25
CA GLY A 172 -22.28 -18.70 6.99
C GLY A 172 -23.81 -18.82 6.94
N GLU A 173 -24.52 -17.88 6.31
CA GLU A 173 -25.92 -18.09 5.92
C GLU A 173 -25.93 -18.66 4.48
N GLU A 174 -26.12 -19.97 4.33
CA GLU A 174 -26.34 -20.62 3.03
C GLU A 174 -27.64 -20.11 2.40
N GLY A 175 -27.55 -19.05 1.60
CA GLY A 175 -28.56 -18.71 0.60
C GLY A 175 -28.39 -19.59 -0.65
N PRO A 176 -29.45 -19.89 -1.43
CA PRO A 176 -29.40 -20.87 -2.49
C PRO A 176 -28.33 -20.50 -3.52
N SER A 177 -27.51 -21.49 -3.87
CA SER A 177 -26.41 -21.47 -4.82
C SER A 177 -26.68 -20.58 -6.04
N GLY A 178 -26.17 -19.34 -6.02
CA GLY A 178 -26.14 -18.42 -7.16
C GLY A 178 -24.73 -18.42 -7.76
N GLY A 179 -24.61 -18.92 -8.99
CA GLY A 179 -23.35 -19.20 -9.68
C GLY A 179 -22.35 -18.04 -9.70
N ALA A 180 -21.07 -18.39 -9.63
CA ALA A 180 -19.97 -17.46 -9.84
C ALA A 180 -20.12 -16.75 -11.21
N PRO A 181 -19.86 -15.43 -11.30
CA PRO A 181 -19.73 -14.80 -12.60
C PRO A 181 -18.43 -15.29 -13.23
N GLY A 182 -18.55 -16.15 -14.25
CA GLY A 182 -17.43 -16.55 -15.09
C GLY A 182 -16.84 -15.32 -15.77
N VAL A 183 -15.54 -15.12 -15.60
CA VAL A 183 -14.74 -14.20 -16.41
C VAL A 183 -14.90 -14.65 -17.87
N ARG A 184 -15.64 -13.89 -18.66
CA ARG A 184 -15.69 -14.08 -20.13
C ARG A 184 -14.33 -13.66 -20.68
N ALA A 185 -13.44 -14.63 -20.89
CA ALA A 185 -12.37 -14.49 -21.85
C ALA A 185 -13.02 -14.45 -23.25
N GLU A 186 -12.88 -13.33 -23.93
CA GLU A 186 -13.28 -13.16 -25.33
C GLU A 186 -12.54 -14.21 -26.18
N ARG A 187 -13.28 -15.21 -26.67
CA ARG A 187 -12.79 -16.10 -27.73
C ARG A 187 -12.92 -15.35 -29.05
N GLY A 188 -11.80 -14.84 -29.54
CA GLY A 188 -11.66 -14.37 -30.92
C GLY A 188 -12.10 -15.46 -31.91
N ARG A 189 -13.05 -15.12 -32.77
CA ARG A 189 -13.47 -15.94 -33.91
C ARG A 189 -12.34 -15.97 -34.94
N GLY A 190 -11.93 -17.18 -35.31
CA GLY A 190 -11.04 -17.41 -36.44
C GLY A 190 -11.70 -17.05 -37.77
N GLY A 191 -10.90 -16.45 -38.65
CA GLY A 191 -11.12 -16.41 -40.09
C GLY A 191 -9.87 -16.97 -40.77
N ARG A 192 -10.01 -18.13 -41.41
CA ARG A 192 -9.02 -18.72 -42.31
C ARG A 192 -8.96 -17.92 -43.61
N GLY A 193 -7.76 -17.68 -44.12
CA GLY A 193 -7.51 -17.16 -45.46
C GLY A 193 -6.04 -17.36 -45.80
N GLU A 194 -5.74 -18.43 -46.53
CA GLU A 194 -4.44 -18.76 -47.10
C GLU A 194 -4.06 -17.75 -48.19
N GLY A 195 -2.76 -17.47 -48.37
CA GLY A 195 -2.27 -17.01 -49.68
C GLY A 195 -1.06 -16.07 -49.71
N VAL A 196 0.10 -16.69 -49.96
CA VAL A 196 1.19 -16.23 -50.85
C VAL A 196 2.28 -15.28 -50.31
N GLN A 197 3.51 -15.69 -50.66
CA GLN A 197 4.85 -15.23 -50.31
C GLN A 197 5.35 -14.08 -51.20
N GLY A 198 6.39 -13.37 -50.73
CA GLY A 198 7.27 -12.47 -51.50
C GLY A 198 7.69 -11.27 -50.65
N ALA A 199 8.80 -11.34 -49.90
CA ALA A 199 10.18 -11.09 -50.32
C ALA A 199 10.56 -9.60 -50.34
N ASP A 200 11.69 -9.33 -49.67
CA ASP A 200 12.61 -8.19 -49.78
C ASP A 200 12.20 -6.80 -49.28
N GLU A 201 13.06 -5.92 -48.75
CA GLU A 201 14.37 -5.98 -48.07
C GLU A 201 14.67 -4.48 -47.71
N VAL A 202 15.59 -4.24 -46.77
CA VAL A 202 16.48 -3.05 -46.65
C VAL A 202 16.00 -1.73 -45.97
N ARG A 203 16.66 -1.48 -44.80
CA ARG A 203 17.22 -0.23 -44.17
C ARG A 203 16.27 0.98 -43.98
N GLY A 204 16.20 1.64 -42.83
CA GLY A 204 17.23 1.97 -41.84
C GLY A 204 17.62 3.45 -41.98
N HIS A 205 17.28 4.30 -41.01
CA HIS A 205 17.97 5.59 -40.78
C HIS A 205 17.82 6.07 -39.33
N LYS A 206 18.98 6.31 -38.69
CA LYS A 206 19.16 7.03 -37.43
C LYS A 206 19.19 8.55 -37.69
N ARG A 207 18.89 9.32 -36.64
CA ARG A 207 19.62 10.49 -36.08
C ARG A 207 18.72 11.71 -35.86
N GLY A 208 18.97 12.39 -34.74
CA GLY A 208 18.49 13.75 -34.50
C GLY A 208 18.37 14.11 -33.02
N ALA A 209 19.49 14.17 -32.30
CA ALA A 209 19.58 14.92 -31.05
C ALA A 209 19.81 16.40 -31.38
N THR A 210 19.10 17.31 -30.71
CA THR A 210 19.46 18.73 -30.65
C THR A 210 19.34 19.22 -29.21
N ASP A 211 20.49 19.55 -28.64
CA ASP A 211 20.70 20.45 -27.50
C ASP A 211 19.98 21.79 -27.71
N ARG A 212 19.42 22.32 -26.62
CA ARG A 212 19.37 23.77 -26.35
C ARG A 212 19.51 24.01 -24.85
N ASP A 213 20.74 24.33 -24.46
CA ASP A 213 21.05 25.16 -23.29
C ASP A 213 20.38 26.53 -23.42
N LEU A 214 19.77 26.99 -22.33
CA LEU A 214 19.53 28.41 -22.06
C LEU A 214 19.70 28.66 -20.56
N GLY A 215 20.85 29.25 -20.21
CA GLY A 215 20.91 30.51 -19.48
C GLY A 215 20.74 30.48 -17.96
N ASP A 216 21.88 30.63 -17.28
CA ASP A 216 22.05 31.11 -15.91
C ASP A 216 21.74 32.62 -15.80
N GLU A 217 21.74 33.14 -14.56
CA GLU A 217 21.61 34.55 -14.10
C GLU A 217 20.26 34.98 -13.48
N THR A 218 20.04 34.64 -12.20
CA THR A 218 20.01 35.57 -11.03
C THR A 218 19.58 34.86 -9.74
#